data_AF-A0A8X6R9Y2-F1
#
_entry.id   AF-A0A8X6R9Y2-F1
#
_cell.length_a   1.000
_cell.length_b   1.000
_cell.length_c   1.000
_cell.angle_alpha   90.00
_cell.angle_beta   90.00
_cell.angle_gamma   90.00
#
_symmetry.space_group_name_H-M   'P 1'
#
loop_
_entity.id
_entity.type
_entity.pdbx_description
1 polymer ?
#
loop_
_entity_poly.entity_id
_entity_poly.type
_entity_poly.pdbx_seq_one_letter_code
_entity_poly.pdbx_strand_id
1 'polypeptide(L)' 'MRRLNEHFDNLLNSDNGDFEALAGNTGTQGQGEVELPSLEEVIEAINKLKDNKETGPDAIPSELLKNGEQKLLRNLTT' A
#
# COMPACT_ATOMS: atom_id res chain seq x y z
N MET A 1 -3.55 -7.52 34.05
CA MET A 1 -2.66 -6.79 33.12
C MET A 1 -1.24 -7.35 32.99
N ARG A 2 -0.78 -8.29 33.84
CA ARG A 2 0.60 -8.82 33.77
C ARG A 2 0.93 -9.59 32.47
N ARG A 3 0.03 -10.49 32.06
CA ARG A 3 0.18 -11.33 30.86
C ARG A 3 0.36 -10.54 29.55
N LEU A 4 -0.22 -9.35 29.43
CA LEU A 4 -0.15 -8.54 28.21
C LEU A 4 1.16 -7.77 28.14
N ASN A 5 1.61 -7.21 29.27
CA ASN A 5 2.93 -6.57 29.35
C ASN A 5 4.06 -7.59 29.11
N GLU A 6 3.97 -8.76 29.75
CA GLU A 6 4.96 -9.85 29.56
C GLU A 6 5.00 -10.36 28.10
N HIS A 7 3.86 -10.34 27.41
CA HIS A 7 3.79 -10.71 25.99
C HIS A 7 4.48 -9.69 25.09
N PHE A 8 4.25 -8.39 25.31
CA PHE A 8 4.88 -7.34 24.50
C PHE A 8 6.37 -7.15 24.83
N ASP A 9 6.77 -7.30 26.09
CA ASP A 9 8.18 -7.26 26.49
C ASP A 9 8.98 -8.40 25.83
N ASN A 10 8.42 -9.61 25.78
CA ASN A 10 9.06 -10.71 25.07
C ASN A 10 9.09 -10.49 23.55
N LEU A 11 8.05 -9.89 22.96
CA LEU A 11 8.00 -9.65 21.52
C LEU A 11 8.98 -8.58 21.04
N LEU A 12 9.09 -7.47 21.79
CA LEU A 12 9.92 -6.32 21.42
C LEU A 12 11.40 -6.52 21.77
N ASN A 13 11.69 -7.35 22.78
CA ASN A 13 13.06 -7.63 23.23
C ASN A 13 13.53 -9.04 22.84
N SER A 14 12.75 -9.81 22.06
CA SER A 14 13.27 -11.04 21.47
C SER A 14 14.25 -10.67 20.37
N ASP A 15 15.51 -10.96 20.62
CA ASP A 15 16.61 -10.92 19.67
C ASP A 15 16.51 -12.12 18.71
N ASN A 16 15.38 -12.24 18.01
CA ASN A 16 15.25 -13.12 16.85
C ASN A 16 16.02 -12.44 15.71
N GLY A 17 17.34 -12.61 15.76
CA GLY A 17 18.31 -12.20 14.77
C GLY A 17 18.20 -12.97 13.45
N ASP A 18 16.98 -13.02 12.90
CA ASP A 18 16.68 -13.44 11.55
C ASP A 18 16.10 -12.24 10.77
N PHE A 19 16.68 -11.06 11.03
CA PHE A 19 16.92 -10.15 9.92
C PHE A 19 18.03 -10.78 9.08
N GLU A 20 17.65 -11.77 8.26
CA GLU A 20 18.38 -12.07 7.05
C GLU A 20 18.49 -10.71 6.35
N ALA A 21 19.69 -10.13 6.43
CA ALA A 21 19.99 -8.89 5.79
C ALA A 21 19.48 -9.03 4.35
N LEU A 22 18.57 -8.15 3.95
CA LEU A 22 18.20 -7.98 2.54
C LEU A 22 19.40 -7.37 1.78
N ALA A 23 20.60 -7.93 1.98
CA ALA A 23 21.81 -7.74 1.22
C ALA A 23 21.64 -8.51 -0.09
N GLY A 24 20.76 -8.00 -0.95
CA GLY A 24 20.40 -8.71 -2.17
C GLY A 24 19.36 -8.02 -3.04
N ASN A 25 19.18 -6.71 -2.90
CA ASN A 25 18.48 -5.93 -3.91
C ASN A 25 19.25 -4.61 -4.06
N THR A 26 20.45 -4.69 -4.64
CA THR A 26 20.91 -3.58 -5.47
C THR A 26 19.82 -3.39 -6.51
N GLY A 27 19.04 -2.32 -6.36
CA GLY A 27 17.97 -1.97 -7.28
C GLY A 27 18.48 -2.10 -8.69
N THR A 28 18.06 -3.17 -9.37
CA THR A 28 17.94 -3.12 -10.81
C THR A 28 16.87 -2.05 -11.01
N GLN A 29 17.30 -0.81 -11.27
CA GLN A 29 16.43 0.13 -11.96
C GLN A 29 16.02 -0.63 -13.21
N GLY A 30 14.79 -1.15 -13.20
CA GLY A 30 14.20 -1.77 -14.36
C GLY A 30 14.17 -0.71 -15.43
N GLN A 31 15.19 -0.69 -16.28
CA GLN A 31 15.25 0.09 -17.51
C GLN A 31 14.37 -0.60 -18.56
N GLY A 32 13.15 -0.97 -18.15
CA GLY A 32 12.10 -1.45 -19.02
C GLY A 32 11.02 -0.39 -19.01
N GLU A 33 10.58 0.01 -20.20
CA GLU A 33 9.37 0.82 -20.34
C GLU A 33 8.22 0.00 -19.74
N VAL A 34 7.72 0.42 -18.57
CA VAL A 34 6.59 -0.23 -17.92
C VAL A 34 5.35 0.20 -18.70
N GLU A 35 4.64 -0.77 -19.26
CA GLU A 35 3.37 -0.51 -19.93
C GLU A 35 2.40 0.17 -18.96
N LEU A 36 1.75 1.24 -19.44
CA LEU A 36 0.74 1.93 -18.64
C LEU A 36 -0.46 0.99 -18.43
N PRO A 37 -1.05 0.98 -17.23
CA PRO A 37 -2.24 0.18 -16.99
C PRO A 37 -3.40 0.66 -17.86
N SER A 38 -4.22 -0.28 -18.29
CA SER A 38 -5.50 -0.02 -18.95
C SER A 38 -6.49 0.68 -18.00
N LEU A 39 -7.50 1.32 -18.58
CA LEU A 39 -8.56 1.96 -17.79
C LEU A 39 -9.29 0.94 -16.91
N GLU A 40 -9.53 -0.26 -17.43
CA GLU A 40 -10.15 -1.36 -16.70
C GLU A 40 -9.32 -1.78 -15.48
N GLU A 41 -7.99 -1.90 -15.63
CA GLU A 41 -7.10 -2.21 -14.51
C GLU A 41 -7.10 -1.12 -13.44
N VAL A 42 -7.14 0.15 -13.85
CA VAL A 42 -7.25 1.28 -12.91
C VAL A 42 -8.57 1.23 -12.14
N ILE A 43 -9.68 0.97 -12.82
CA ILE A 43 -11.00 0.83 -12.18
C ILE A 43 -11.00 -0.34 -11.19
N GLU A 44 -10.44 -1.49 -11.58
CA GLU A 44 -10.34 -2.66 -10.71
C GLU A 44 -9.48 -2.36 -9.47
N ALA A 45 -8.35 -1.66 -9.63
CA ALA A 45 -7.50 -1.27 -8.52
C ALA A 45 -8.21 -0.33 -7.54
N ILE A 46 -8.97 0.66 -8.02
CA ILE A 46 -9.77 1.56 -7.18
C ILE A 46 -10.82 0.78 -6.39
N ASN A 47 -11.50 -0.19 -7.03
CA ASN A 47 -12.51 -1.02 -6.38
C ASN A 47 -11.92 -1.93 -5.29
N LYS A 48 -10.65 -2.35 -5.42
CA LYS A 48 -9.93 -3.17 -4.43
C LYS A 48 -9.50 -2.38 -3.18
N LEU A 49 -9.53 -1.04 -3.20
CA LEU A 49 -9.21 -0.25 -2.01
C LEU A 49 -10.15 -0.60 -0.85
N LYS A 50 -9.65 -0.60 0.38
CA LYS A 50 -10.47 -0.90 1.57
C LYS A 50 -11.09 0.38 2.11
N ASP A 51 -12.36 0.33 2.46
CA ASP A 51 -13.07 1.44 3.08
C ASP A 51 -12.64 1.64 4.54
N ASN A 52 -12.91 2.85 5.06
CA ASN A 52 -12.67 3.30 6.42
C ASN A 52 -11.22 3.10 6.88
N LYS A 53 -10.27 3.30 5.96
CA LYS A 53 -8.84 3.34 6.28
C LYS A 53 -8.41 4.77 6.56
N GLU A 54 -7.43 4.90 7.45
CA GLU A 54 -6.78 6.18 7.68
C GLU A 54 -6.16 6.67 6.37
N THR A 55 -6.36 7.95 6.11
CA THR A 55 -5.82 8.61 4.94
C THR A 55 -4.31 8.72 5.04
N GLY A 56 -3.64 8.76 3.89
CA GLY A 56 -2.23 9.11 3.84
C GLY A 56 -1.98 10.59 4.19
N PRO A 57 -0.73 11.06 4.02
CA PRO A 57 -0.37 12.46 4.21
C PRO A 57 -1.14 13.45 3.32
N ASP A 58 -1.74 12.97 2.24
CA ASP A 58 -2.59 13.75 1.32
C ASP A 58 -4.00 14.02 1.87
N ALA A 59 -4.37 13.37 2.98
CA ALA A 59 -5.70 13.42 3.59
C ALA A 59 -6.86 13.00 2.65
N ILE A 60 -6.57 12.19 1.61
CA ILE A 60 -7.59 11.73 0.65
C ILE A 60 -8.10 10.34 1.06
N PRO A 61 -9.38 10.20 1.46
CA PRO A 61 -9.98 8.90 1.71
C PRO A 61 -10.29 8.13 0.42
N SER A 62 -10.17 6.81 0.49
CA SER A 62 -10.38 5.88 -0.64
C SER A 62 -11.77 6.00 -1.27
N GLU A 63 -12.75 6.38 -0.47
CA GLU A 63 -14.15 6.57 -0.81
C GLU A 63 -14.31 7.69 -1.82
N LEU A 64 -13.45 8.72 -1.79
CA LEU A 64 -13.47 9.78 -2.81
C LEU A 64 -12.96 9.28 -4.17
N LEU A 65 -12.08 8.29 -4.20
CA LEU A 65 -11.62 7.69 -5.45
C LEU A 65 -12.69 6.75 -6.02
N LYS A 66 -13.36 5.98 -5.16
CA LYS A 66 -14.47 5.09 -5.54
C LYS A 66 -15.71 5.86 -5.99
N ASN A 67 -16.10 6.88 -5.23
CA ASN A 67 -17.29 7.69 -5.48
C ASN A 67 -17.02 8.90 -6.38
N GLY A 68 -15.74 9.19 -6.68
CA GLY A 68 -15.33 10.30 -7.53
C GLY A 68 -15.84 10.21 -8.97
N GLU A 69 -16.42 9.06 -9.33
CA GLU A 69 -17.16 8.80 -10.56
C GLU A 69 -16.43 9.22 -11.85
N GLN A 70 -17.16 9.16 -12.97
CA GLN A 70 -16.66 9.35 -14.33
C GLN A 70 -15.81 10.60 -14.54
N LYS A 71 -15.92 11.64 -13.71
CA LYS A 71 -15.13 12.87 -13.90
C LYS A 71 -13.64 12.62 -13.67
N LEU A 72 -13.29 11.76 -12.70
CA LEU A 72 -11.91 11.36 -12.48
C LEU A 72 -11.43 10.42 -13.62
N LEU A 73 -12.25 9.44 -13.98
CA LEU A 73 -11.93 8.46 -15.03
C LEU A 73 -11.84 9.06 -16.45
N ARG A 74 -12.65 10.08 -16.76
CA ARG A 74 -12.60 10.80 -18.05
C ARG A 74 -11.29 11.55 -18.26
N ASN A 75 -10.71 12.07 -17.19
CA ASN A 75 -9.43 12.78 -17.25
C ASN A 75 -8.22 11.83 -17.35
N LEU A 76 -8.42 10.51 -17.19
CA LEU A 76 -7.37 9.50 -17.35
C LEU A 76 -7.28 8.96 -18.78
N THR A 77 -8.27 9.27 -19.63
CA THR A 77 -8.34 8.83 -21.03
C THR A 77 -8.08 9.97 -22.04
N THR A 78 -7.85 11.19 -21.57
CA THR A 78 -7.54 12.38 -22.39
C THR A 78 -6.07 12.74 -22.27
#